data_AF-A0A6P5TP41-F1
#
_entry.id   AF-A0A6P5TP41-F1
#
_cell.length_a   1.000
_cell.length_b   1.000
_cell.length_c   1.000
_cell.angle_alpha   90.00
_cell.angle_beta   90.00
_cell.angle_gamma   90.00
#
_symmetry.space_group_name_H-M   'P 1'
#
loop_
_entity.id
_entity.type
_entity.pdbx_description
1 polymer ?
#
loop_
_entity_poly.entity_id
_entity_poly.type
_entity_poly.pdbx_seq_one_letter_code
_entity_poly.pdbx_strand_id
1 'polypeptide(L)'
;MAEVDAHTQEEFFDVLTKTGQKTGISKPRGDVHRDGDYHRAVHVWIFAESTQELLIQRRADCKDSWAGLWDISSAGHISAGDSSLITARRELQEELGVTLPKDAFEMIFVFLQECVTNDGKFINNEFNDVYLVTTVDPIPLEAFTLQETEVSAVKYISYEEYRSLLAKEDLEYVPYDVNGEYGQLFDIIARRYKENTIARSLSLQKQLQRYAPVSLSAELTGLTDADREALLLLIKAAAIMDEIFCLQVWYSNPVLQDWLKEHADTSQLDKLKWMYYVINKSPWYVFFNLVFFQVYTMHMRFLPTNVPCAMCMCARVCVCVLKRFLHSKADAFLSNDYYDSDIAWMELDSKLDVTIGPYETYEDALFGYKATFEAFIGVRDDKATAQLKLFGDNLQVLEQNLPLDNVYKSKDVISAPIRVIDLLYNAGDVKGPQTVAFNLPNDERIVKDRGTSMVMLKNISEAKFKHILQPIADACITKEQQELVDFESFFTHTICHECCHGIGPHSITLPNGRKSTVRLELQELHSALEEAKADIVGLWALKFLIHKVRGHIFS
;
A
#
# COMPACT_ATOMS: atom_id res chain seq x y z
N MET A 1 -65.45 -29.31 11.04
CA MET A 1 -64.37 -29.91 10.22
C MET A 1 -64.08 -28.98 9.06
N ALA A 2 -62.98 -28.24 9.17
CA ALA A 2 -62.17 -27.74 8.07
C ALA A 2 -60.89 -27.23 8.76
N GLU A 3 -59.90 -28.12 8.87
CA GLU A 3 -58.53 -27.77 9.25
C GLU A 3 -57.99 -26.80 8.19
N VAL A 4 -57.39 -25.71 8.66
CA VAL A 4 -56.64 -24.80 7.81
C VAL A 4 -55.22 -25.35 7.74
N ASP A 5 -54.95 -26.03 6.63
CA ASP A 5 -53.64 -26.61 6.29
C ASP A 5 -52.66 -25.46 6.03
N ALA A 6 -51.72 -25.25 6.95
CA ALA A 6 -50.62 -24.32 6.75
C ALA A 6 -49.71 -24.92 5.66
N HIS A 7 -49.68 -24.29 4.49
CA HIS A 7 -48.76 -24.65 3.40
C HIS A 7 -47.32 -24.61 3.92
N THR A 8 -46.77 -25.78 4.28
CA THR A 8 -45.34 -25.97 4.46
C THR A 8 -44.73 -25.90 3.06
N GLN A 9 -44.11 -24.76 2.72
CA GLN A 9 -43.29 -24.68 1.52
C GLN A 9 -42.17 -25.72 1.66
N GLU A 10 -42.17 -26.71 0.78
CA GLU A 10 -41.15 -27.74 0.75
C GLU A 10 -39.83 -27.10 0.27
N GLU A 11 -38.84 -26.99 1.15
CA GLU A 11 -37.52 -26.44 0.82
C GLU A 11 -36.75 -27.37 -0.13
N PHE A 12 -36.08 -26.79 -1.12
CA PHE A 12 -35.25 -27.51 -2.08
C PHE A 12 -33.78 -27.13 -1.90
N PHE A 13 -32.88 -28.11 -1.97
CA PHE A 13 -31.44 -27.90 -1.94
C PHE A 13 -30.78 -28.36 -3.23
N ASP A 14 -29.70 -27.69 -3.61
CA ASP A 14 -28.84 -28.13 -4.72
C ASP A 14 -28.01 -29.35 -4.30
N VAL A 15 -28.09 -30.43 -5.08
CA VAL A 15 -27.28 -31.63 -4.90
C VAL A 15 -25.87 -31.38 -5.40
N LEU A 16 -24.90 -31.71 -4.56
CA LEU A 16 -23.48 -31.55 -4.80
C LEU A 16 -22.81 -32.90 -5.04
N THR A 17 -21.66 -32.84 -5.69
CA THR A 17 -20.70 -33.94 -5.72
C THR A 17 -19.97 -34.02 -4.38
N LYS A 18 -19.30 -35.16 -4.12
CA LYS A 18 -18.43 -35.34 -2.95
C LYS A 18 -17.28 -34.32 -2.84
N THR A 19 -16.96 -33.62 -3.94
CA THR A 19 -15.97 -32.53 -3.96
C THR A 19 -16.59 -31.13 -3.86
N GLY A 20 -17.90 -31.03 -3.56
CA GLY A 20 -18.61 -29.77 -3.36
C GLY A 20 -19.04 -29.03 -4.63
N GLN A 21 -18.90 -29.64 -5.82
CA GLN A 21 -19.35 -29.05 -7.09
C GLN A 21 -20.84 -29.30 -7.33
N LYS A 22 -21.58 -28.31 -7.86
CA LYS A 22 -23.00 -28.46 -8.21
C LYS A 22 -23.19 -29.52 -9.30
N THR A 23 -24.17 -30.41 -9.10
CA THR A 23 -24.54 -31.43 -10.10
C THR A 23 -25.54 -30.91 -11.14
N GLY A 24 -26.22 -29.80 -10.84
CA GLY A 24 -27.35 -29.28 -11.62
C GLY A 24 -28.70 -29.92 -11.26
N ILE A 25 -28.73 -30.81 -10.26
CA ILE A 25 -29.95 -31.41 -9.70
C ILE A 25 -30.28 -30.71 -8.39
N SER A 26 -31.56 -30.44 -8.14
CA SER A 26 -32.07 -29.98 -6.85
C SER A 26 -33.14 -30.94 -6.35
N LYS A 27 -33.22 -31.18 -5.04
CA LYS A 27 -34.16 -32.12 -4.41
C LYS A 27 -34.82 -31.48 -3.18
N PRO A 28 -36.03 -31.94 -2.79
CA PRO A 28 -36.61 -31.59 -1.50
C PRO A 28 -35.67 -31.93 -0.34
N ARG A 29 -35.65 -31.09 0.70
CA ARG A 29 -34.83 -31.28 1.91
C ARG A 29 -34.94 -32.70 2.49
N GLY A 30 -36.15 -33.24 2.56
CA GLY A 30 -36.37 -34.59 3.08
C GLY A 30 -35.70 -35.68 2.25
N ASP A 31 -35.70 -35.53 0.92
CA ASP A 31 -35.08 -36.49 0.00
C ASP A 31 -33.55 -36.43 0.08
N VAL A 32 -32.97 -35.23 0.17
CA VAL A 32 -31.52 -35.02 0.31
C VAL A 32 -30.97 -35.77 1.52
N HIS A 33 -31.62 -35.61 2.69
CA HIS A 33 -31.17 -36.25 3.92
C HIS A 33 -31.47 -37.76 3.97
N ARG A 34 -32.53 -38.23 3.31
CA ARG A 34 -32.83 -39.67 3.19
C ARG A 34 -31.79 -40.36 2.32
N ASP A 35 -31.45 -39.75 1.18
CA ASP A 35 -30.56 -40.33 0.18
C ASP A 35 -29.07 -40.11 0.54
N GLY A 36 -28.78 -39.20 1.47
CA GLY A 36 -27.41 -38.82 1.86
C GLY A 36 -26.71 -37.98 0.80
N ASP A 37 -27.47 -37.18 0.05
CA ASP A 37 -26.91 -36.31 -0.96
C ASP A 37 -26.09 -35.18 -0.33
N TYR A 38 -24.94 -34.90 -0.94
CA TYR A 38 -24.13 -33.76 -0.51
C TYR A 38 -24.87 -32.46 -0.80
N HIS A 39 -24.92 -31.55 0.17
CA HIS A 39 -25.57 -30.25 0.04
C HIS A 39 -24.79 -29.20 0.84
N ARG A 40 -25.29 -27.97 0.95
CA ARG A 40 -24.53 -26.85 1.54
C ARG A 40 -25.35 -26.05 2.54
N ALA A 41 -24.67 -25.59 3.58
CA ALA A 41 -25.19 -24.66 4.57
C ALA A 41 -24.17 -23.55 4.86
N VAL A 42 -24.61 -22.56 5.62
CA VAL A 42 -23.82 -21.41 6.05
C VAL A 42 -23.78 -21.37 7.56
N HIS A 43 -22.61 -21.03 8.10
CA HIS A 43 -22.39 -20.81 9.52
C HIS A 43 -21.83 -19.40 9.71
N VAL A 44 -22.57 -18.56 10.44
CA VAL A 44 -22.16 -17.19 10.73
C VAL A 44 -21.70 -17.09 12.17
N TRP A 45 -20.51 -16.53 12.36
CA TRP A 45 -19.95 -16.18 13.66
C TRP A 45 -19.82 -14.67 13.80
N ILE A 46 -20.41 -14.10 14.85
CA ILE A 46 -20.20 -12.70 15.21
C ILE A 46 -19.19 -12.63 16.35
N PHE A 47 -18.10 -11.90 16.12
CA PHE A 47 -17.02 -11.69 17.08
C PHE A 47 -16.85 -10.20 17.38
N ALA A 48 -16.91 -9.83 18.67
CA ALA A 48 -16.67 -8.49 19.15
C ALA A 48 -15.19 -8.32 19.56
N GLU A 49 -14.45 -7.49 18.83
CA GLU A 49 -13.00 -7.32 19.02
C GLU A 49 -12.65 -6.70 20.38
N SER A 50 -13.42 -5.72 20.85
CA SER A 50 -13.13 -4.97 22.08
C SER A 50 -13.24 -5.84 23.34
N THR A 51 -14.17 -6.79 23.37
CA THR A 51 -14.38 -7.71 24.49
C THR A 51 -13.78 -9.10 24.27
N GLN A 52 -13.39 -9.42 23.03
CA GLN A 52 -12.90 -10.75 22.62
C GLN A 52 -13.96 -11.84 22.82
N GLU A 53 -15.22 -11.50 22.55
CA GLU A 53 -16.37 -12.38 22.77
C GLU A 53 -17.03 -12.79 21.46
N LEU A 54 -17.55 -14.01 21.44
CA LEU A 54 -18.44 -14.51 20.40
C LEU A 54 -19.89 -14.32 20.84
N LEU A 55 -20.74 -13.90 19.91
CA LEU A 55 -22.18 -14.03 20.08
C LEU A 55 -22.58 -15.48 19.82
N ILE A 56 -23.30 -16.08 20.76
CA ILE A 56 -23.87 -17.43 20.61
C ILE A 56 -25.38 -17.37 20.86
N GLN A 57 -26.11 -18.26 20.20
CA GLN A 57 -27.56 -18.33 20.29
C GLN A 57 -28.00 -19.58 21.05
N ARG A 58 -29.10 -19.51 21.80
CA ARG A 58 -29.74 -20.68 22.38
C ARG A 58 -30.85 -21.14 21.45
N ARG A 59 -30.73 -22.36 20.92
CA ARG A 59 -31.72 -22.97 20.02
C ARG A 59 -33.07 -23.06 20.71
N ALA A 60 -34.15 -22.82 19.97
CA ALA A 60 -35.50 -22.94 20.50
C ALA A 60 -35.81 -24.36 21.00
N ASP A 61 -36.62 -24.45 22.05
CA ASP A 61 -36.99 -25.73 22.67
C ASP A 61 -37.81 -26.63 21.73
N CYS A 62 -38.38 -26.07 20.65
CA CYS A 62 -39.15 -26.79 19.65
C CYS A 62 -38.32 -27.37 18.49
N LYS A 63 -36.99 -27.18 18.47
CA LYS A 63 -36.14 -27.70 17.39
C LYS A 63 -36.00 -29.23 17.45
N ASP A 64 -35.99 -29.87 16.30
CA ASP A 64 -35.85 -31.34 16.19
C ASP A 64 -34.46 -31.85 16.62
N SER A 65 -33.45 -30.99 16.58
CA SER A 65 -32.06 -31.30 16.95
C SER A 65 -31.48 -30.25 17.88
N TRP A 66 -30.83 -30.73 18.93
CA TRP A 66 -30.10 -29.91 19.92
C TRP A 66 -30.95 -28.80 20.55
N ALA A 67 -32.25 -29.08 20.80
CA ALA A 67 -33.17 -28.15 21.44
C ALA A 67 -32.64 -27.63 22.78
N GLY A 68 -32.75 -26.32 23.01
CA GLY A 68 -32.34 -25.67 24.26
C GLY A 68 -30.83 -25.51 24.46
N LEU A 69 -29.99 -26.03 23.56
CA LEU A 69 -28.53 -25.89 23.65
C LEU A 69 -28.04 -24.57 23.04
N TRP A 70 -26.89 -24.11 23.54
CA TRP A 70 -26.15 -22.99 22.98
C TRP A 70 -25.35 -23.40 21.74
N ASP A 71 -25.50 -22.62 20.69
CA ASP A 71 -25.02 -22.88 19.33
C ASP A 71 -24.37 -21.62 18.74
N ILE A 72 -23.83 -21.75 17.53
CA ILE A 72 -23.20 -20.69 16.74
C ILE A 72 -24.13 -19.49 16.52
N SER A 73 -23.61 -18.33 16.11
CA SER A 73 -24.42 -17.10 16.08
C SER A 73 -25.65 -17.21 15.18
N SER A 74 -25.49 -17.78 13.98
CA SER A 74 -26.59 -18.09 13.07
C SER A 74 -26.20 -19.17 12.07
N ALA A 75 -27.14 -20.02 11.67
CA ALA A 75 -26.89 -21.17 10.79
C ALA A 75 -28.09 -21.51 9.91
N GLY A 76 -27.86 -21.92 8.67
CA GLY A 76 -28.96 -22.42 7.85
C GLY A 76 -28.54 -22.99 6.50
N HIS A 77 -29.47 -23.70 5.86
CA HIS A 77 -29.21 -24.38 4.60
C HIS A 77 -29.28 -23.40 3.43
N ILE A 78 -28.48 -23.65 2.40
CA ILE A 78 -28.56 -22.88 1.16
C ILE A 78 -29.67 -23.47 0.29
N SER A 79 -30.73 -22.68 0.10
CA SER A 79 -31.81 -22.99 -0.84
C SER A 79 -31.29 -23.15 -2.27
N ALA A 80 -31.95 -24.00 -3.05
CA ALA A 80 -31.58 -24.26 -4.44
C ALA A 80 -31.50 -22.95 -5.25
N GLY A 81 -30.35 -22.75 -5.92
CA GLY A 81 -30.08 -21.55 -6.70
C GLY A 81 -29.53 -20.34 -5.93
N ASP A 82 -29.61 -20.31 -4.59
CA ASP A 82 -29.06 -19.21 -3.80
C ASP A 82 -27.52 -19.24 -3.73
N SER A 83 -26.96 -18.08 -3.42
CA SER A 83 -25.54 -17.95 -3.10
C SER A 83 -25.33 -17.96 -1.59
N SER A 84 -24.19 -18.51 -1.17
CA SER A 84 -23.77 -18.58 0.23
C SER A 84 -23.90 -17.25 1.00
N LEU A 85 -23.42 -16.14 0.43
CA LEU A 85 -23.49 -14.84 1.09
C LEU A 85 -24.93 -14.30 1.22
N ILE A 86 -25.80 -14.61 0.26
CA ILE A 86 -27.22 -14.23 0.34
C ILE A 86 -27.89 -15.01 1.47
N THR A 87 -27.65 -16.33 1.54
CA THR A 87 -28.16 -17.18 2.61
C THR A 87 -27.65 -16.74 3.98
N ALA A 88 -26.35 -16.51 4.14
CA ALA A 88 -25.77 -16.06 5.42
C ALA A 88 -26.41 -14.77 5.95
N ARG A 89 -26.74 -13.84 5.05
CA ARG A 89 -27.43 -12.59 5.41
C ARG A 89 -28.90 -12.81 5.72
N ARG A 90 -29.56 -13.72 5.00
CA ARG A 90 -30.97 -14.08 5.23
C ARG A 90 -31.14 -14.77 6.59
N GLU A 91 -30.37 -15.81 6.87
CA GLU A 91 -30.44 -16.56 8.14
C GLU A 91 -30.16 -15.65 9.33
N LEU A 92 -29.14 -14.78 9.25
CA LEU A 92 -28.85 -13.82 10.31
C LEU A 92 -30.02 -12.84 10.55
N GLN A 93 -30.70 -12.42 9.48
CA GLN A 93 -31.86 -11.55 9.58
C GLN A 93 -33.08 -12.28 10.16
N GLU A 94 -33.32 -13.52 9.73
CA GLU A 94 -34.47 -14.33 10.15
C GLU A 94 -34.32 -14.74 11.62
N GLU A 95 -33.20 -15.34 11.99
CA GLU A 95 -32.97 -15.86 13.35
C GLU A 95 -32.78 -14.74 14.38
N LEU A 96 -31.99 -13.72 14.05
CA LEU A 96 -31.55 -12.69 15.00
C LEU A 96 -32.14 -11.29 14.77
N GLY A 97 -32.79 -11.04 13.63
CA GLY A 97 -33.32 -9.72 13.28
C GLY A 97 -32.26 -8.71 12.83
N VAL A 98 -31.02 -9.13 12.59
CA VAL A 98 -29.89 -8.24 12.32
C VAL A 98 -29.59 -8.16 10.82
N THR A 99 -29.54 -6.94 10.28
CA THR A 99 -29.12 -6.68 8.90
C THR A 99 -27.74 -6.03 8.86
N LEU A 100 -26.78 -6.70 8.24
CA LEU A 100 -25.42 -6.20 8.05
C LEU A 100 -25.09 -6.01 6.56
N PRO A 101 -24.16 -5.09 6.23
CA PRO A 101 -23.73 -4.89 4.86
C PRO A 101 -22.92 -6.09 4.37
N LYS A 102 -22.87 -6.30 3.04
CA LYS A 102 -22.30 -7.50 2.43
C LYS A 102 -20.81 -7.72 2.73
N ASP A 103 -20.09 -6.64 2.96
CA ASP A 103 -18.65 -6.59 3.25
C ASP A 103 -18.34 -6.85 4.73
N ALA A 104 -19.35 -6.91 5.60
CA ALA A 104 -19.17 -7.36 6.99
C ALA A 104 -18.93 -8.87 7.10
N PHE A 105 -19.25 -9.65 6.07
CA PHE A 105 -19.17 -11.11 6.07
C PHE A 105 -17.91 -11.58 5.36
N GLU A 106 -16.94 -12.07 6.12
CA GLU A 106 -15.75 -12.69 5.57
C GLU A 106 -15.90 -14.21 5.56
N MET A 107 -15.90 -14.83 4.38
CA MET A 107 -15.80 -16.30 4.30
C MET A 107 -14.38 -16.71 4.69
N ILE A 108 -14.24 -17.44 5.80
CA ILE A 108 -12.93 -17.79 6.36
C ILE A 108 -12.47 -19.19 5.94
N PHE A 109 -13.39 -20.15 5.82
CA PHE A 109 -13.12 -21.48 5.28
C PHE A 109 -14.42 -22.23 4.96
N VAL A 110 -14.26 -23.38 4.29
CA VAL A 110 -15.35 -24.33 4.00
C VAL A 110 -14.91 -25.70 4.50
N PHE A 111 -15.81 -26.44 5.11
CA PHE A 111 -15.54 -27.83 5.48
C PHE A 111 -16.73 -28.76 5.23
N LEU A 112 -16.47 -30.06 5.16
CA LEU A 112 -17.48 -31.10 4.98
C LEU A 112 -17.77 -31.74 6.34
N GLN A 113 -19.04 -31.76 6.75
CA GLN A 113 -19.52 -32.48 7.92
C GLN A 113 -20.38 -33.65 7.46
N GLU A 114 -19.98 -34.87 7.81
CA GLU A 114 -20.75 -36.09 7.55
C GLU A 114 -21.27 -36.63 8.89
N CYS A 115 -22.59 -36.64 9.06
CA CYS A 115 -23.25 -37.10 10.28
C CYS A 115 -24.45 -37.98 9.94
N VAL A 116 -24.70 -39.00 10.76
CA VAL A 116 -25.87 -39.88 10.62
C VAL A 116 -26.63 -39.88 11.94
N THR A 117 -27.86 -39.38 11.91
CA THR A 117 -28.74 -39.28 13.09
C THR A 117 -30.02 -40.09 12.89
N ASN A 118 -30.88 -40.13 13.92
CA ASN A 118 -32.19 -40.78 13.88
C ASN A 118 -32.13 -42.26 13.44
N ASP A 119 -31.27 -43.05 14.09
CA ASP A 119 -31.05 -44.48 13.82
C ASP A 119 -30.77 -44.82 12.34
N GLY A 120 -30.03 -43.95 11.65
CA GLY A 120 -29.63 -44.18 10.25
C GLY A 120 -30.60 -43.64 9.21
N LYS A 121 -31.66 -42.93 9.62
CA LYS A 121 -32.68 -42.38 8.70
C LYS A 121 -32.40 -40.96 8.24
N PHE A 122 -31.45 -40.27 8.87
CA PHE A 122 -31.08 -38.91 8.52
C PHE A 122 -29.57 -38.86 8.28
N ILE A 123 -29.18 -38.78 7.01
CA ILE A 123 -27.78 -38.74 6.58
C ILE A 123 -27.47 -37.31 6.17
N ASN A 124 -26.72 -36.59 7.01
CA ASN A 124 -26.32 -35.22 6.78
C ASN A 124 -24.91 -35.15 6.21
N ASN A 125 -24.79 -34.90 4.90
CA ASN A 125 -23.52 -34.72 4.20
C ASN A 125 -23.38 -33.27 3.75
N GLU A 126 -22.98 -32.40 4.66
CA GLU A 126 -23.16 -30.96 4.52
C GLU A 126 -21.81 -30.24 4.35
N PHE A 127 -21.66 -29.47 3.27
CA PHE A 127 -20.59 -28.50 3.15
C PHE A 127 -20.98 -27.21 3.87
N ASN A 128 -20.19 -26.83 4.86
CA ASN A 128 -20.43 -25.68 5.70
C ASN A 128 -19.53 -24.50 5.30
N ASP A 129 -20.15 -23.44 4.80
CA ASP A 129 -19.49 -22.18 4.52
C ASP A 129 -19.42 -21.33 5.78
N VAL A 130 -18.22 -21.15 6.30
CA VAL A 130 -18.03 -20.43 7.56
C VAL A 130 -17.71 -18.97 7.28
N TYR A 131 -18.58 -18.09 7.78
CA TYR A 131 -18.42 -16.65 7.75
C TYR A 131 -18.07 -16.12 9.14
N LEU A 132 -17.12 -15.20 9.18
CA LEU A 132 -16.81 -14.38 10.34
C LEU A 132 -17.27 -12.94 10.08
N VAL A 133 -18.08 -12.43 11.00
CA VAL A 133 -18.47 -11.04 11.12
C VAL A 133 -17.72 -10.48 12.32
N THR A 134 -16.86 -9.48 12.09
CA THR A 134 -16.13 -8.80 13.17
C THR A 134 -16.77 -7.44 13.44
N THR A 135 -17.15 -7.20 14.70
CA THR A 135 -17.57 -5.89 15.18
C THR A 135 -16.51 -5.31 16.10
N VAL A 136 -16.42 -3.98 16.16
CA VAL A 136 -15.51 -3.32 17.12
C VAL A 136 -15.99 -3.58 18.54
N ASP A 137 -17.27 -3.32 18.80
CA ASP A 137 -17.94 -3.53 20.07
C ASP A 137 -19.09 -4.54 19.94
N PRO A 138 -19.53 -5.16 21.05
CA PRO A 138 -20.72 -6.01 21.05
C PRO A 138 -21.95 -5.26 20.52
N ILE A 139 -22.69 -5.90 19.60
CA ILE A 139 -24.02 -5.44 19.20
C ILE A 139 -24.91 -5.46 20.47
N PRO A 140 -25.55 -4.33 20.84
CA PRO A 140 -26.42 -4.27 22.02
C PRO A 140 -27.50 -5.35 21.98
N LEU A 141 -27.78 -6.00 23.11
CA LEU A 141 -28.70 -7.13 23.16
C LEU A 141 -30.13 -6.75 22.75
N GLU A 142 -30.49 -5.47 22.90
CA GLU A 142 -31.80 -4.91 22.53
C GLU A 142 -31.97 -4.73 21.02
N ALA A 143 -30.89 -4.84 20.23
CA ALA A 143 -30.93 -4.74 18.77
C ALA A 143 -31.38 -6.06 18.11
N PHE A 144 -31.39 -7.17 18.85
CA PHE A 144 -31.82 -8.47 18.33
C PHE A 144 -33.34 -8.61 18.41
N THR A 145 -33.94 -9.06 17.32
CA THR A 145 -35.35 -9.47 17.26
C THR A 145 -35.38 -10.95 16.92
N LEU A 146 -35.43 -11.79 17.96
CA LEU A 146 -35.27 -13.23 17.82
C LEU A 146 -36.52 -13.87 17.22
N GLN A 147 -36.34 -14.76 16.25
CA GLN A 147 -37.41 -15.61 15.77
C GLN A 147 -37.67 -16.73 16.79
N GLU A 148 -38.78 -16.66 17.52
CA GLU A 148 -39.08 -17.55 18.65
C GLU A 148 -39.10 -19.05 18.31
N THR A 149 -39.37 -19.40 17.05
CA THR A 149 -39.34 -20.80 16.57
C THR A 149 -37.94 -21.34 16.33
N GLU A 150 -36.94 -20.47 16.28
CA GLU A 150 -35.54 -20.80 15.97
C GLU A 150 -34.62 -20.53 17.16
N VAL A 151 -34.80 -19.38 17.82
CA VAL A 151 -33.88 -18.85 18.84
C VAL A 151 -34.64 -18.42 20.08
N SER A 152 -34.22 -18.90 21.26
CA SER A 152 -34.80 -18.53 22.55
C SER A 152 -34.01 -17.46 23.32
N ALA A 153 -32.70 -17.33 23.05
CA ALA A 153 -31.85 -16.34 23.71
C ALA A 153 -30.55 -16.14 22.91
N VAL A 154 -29.86 -15.03 23.18
CA VAL A 154 -28.48 -14.80 22.73
C VAL A 154 -27.63 -14.31 23.90
N LYS A 155 -26.33 -14.60 23.87
CA LYS A 155 -25.36 -14.03 24.82
C LYS A 155 -23.98 -13.88 24.18
N TYR A 156 -23.18 -13.00 24.75
CA TYR A 156 -21.74 -12.95 24.48
C TYR A 156 -21.00 -13.86 25.46
N ILE A 157 -19.98 -14.54 24.96
CA ILE A 157 -19.07 -15.38 25.75
C ILE A 157 -17.65 -15.19 25.22
N SER A 158 -16.65 -15.17 26.10
CA SER A 158 -15.25 -15.14 25.67
C SER A 158 -14.97 -16.32 24.74
N TYR A 159 -14.29 -16.08 23.60
CA TYR A 159 -14.00 -17.16 22.65
C TYR A 159 -13.11 -18.26 23.28
N GLU A 160 -12.24 -17.89 24.24
CA GLU A 160 -11.41 -18.84 24.98
C GLU A 160 -12.24 -19.67 25.96
N GLU A 161 -13.19 -19.05 26.64
CA GLU A 161 -14.12 -19.74 27.55
C GLU A 161 -15.00 -20.71 26.76
N TYR A 162 -15.58 -20.26 25.64
CA TYR A 162 -16.40 -21.11 24.79
C TYR A 162 -15.61 -22.32 24.24
N ARG A 163 -14.37 -22.09 23.75
CA ARG A 163 -13.46 -23.18 23.34
C ARG A 163 -13.20 -24.15 24.49
N SER A 164 -13.02 -23.66 25.72
CA SER A 164 -12.79 -24.49 26.91
C SER A 164 -14.01 -25.32 27.29
N LEU A 165 -15.23 -24.78 27.14
CA LEU A 165 -16.49 -25.48 27.41
C LEU A 165 -16.73 -26.60 26.40
N LEU A 166 -16.54 -26.32 25.11
CA LEU A 166 -16.60 -27.34 24.06
C LEU A 166 -15.56 -28.46 24.27
N ALA A 167 -14.33 -28.11 24.65
CA ALA A 167 -13.28 -29.09 24.94
C ALA A 167 -13.60 -30.00 26.15
N LYS A 168 -14.52 -29.58 27.03
CA LYS A 168 -15.00 -30.35 28.18
C LYS A 168 -16.29 -31.10 27.90
N GLU A 169 -16.82 -31.02 26.67
CA GLU A 169 -18.10 -31.61 26.28
C GLU A 169 -19.25 -31.16 27.19
N ASP A 170 -19.30 -29.87 27.52
CA ASP A 170 -20.37 -29.31 28.35
C ASP A 170 -21.73 -29.51 27.68
N LEU A 171 -22.66 -30.12 28.42
CA LEU A 171 -23.97 -30.56 27.92
C LEU A 171 -24.92 -29.39 27.59
N GLU A 172 -24.61 -28.16 28.00
CA GLU A 172 -25.40 -26.98 27.62
C GLU A 172 -25.09 -26.47 26.20
N TYR A 173 -24.09 -27.02 25.51
CA TYR A 173 -23.61 -26.53 24.21
C TYR A 173 -23.68 -27.62 23.13
N VAL A 174 -23.90 -27.21 21.88
CA VAL A 174 -23.81 -28.11 20.73
C VAL A 174 -22.36 -28.64 20.62
N PRO A 175 -22.14 -29.96 20.53
CA PRO A 175 -20.81 -30.55 20.67
C PRO A 175 -19.98 -30.41 19.39
N TYR A 176 -19.33 -29.26 19.21
CA TYR A 176 -18.37 -29.02 18.15
C TYR A 176 -16.96 -29.47 18.52
N ASP A 177 -16.25 -30.11 17.58
CA ASP A 177 -14.86 -30.52 17.79
C ASP A 177 -13.90 -29.31 17.73
N VAL A 178 -13.30 -29.00 18.88
CA VAL A 178 -12.33 -27.91 19.06
C VAL A 178 -10.96 -28.19 18.43
N ASN A 179 -10.67 -29.45 18.09
CA ASN A 179 -9.46 -29.87 17.38
C ASN A 179 -9.73 -30.17 15.89
N GLY A 180 -11.00 -30.24 15.51
CA GLY A 180 -11.46 -30.39 14.14
C GLY A 180 -11.57 -29.04 13.42
N GLU A 181 -12.60 -28.90 12.59
CA GLU A 181 -12.73 -27.78 11.66
C GLU A 181 -13.00 -26.46 12.36
N TYR A 182 -13.75 -26.45 13.46
CA TYR A 182 -13.95 -25.24 14.28
C TYR A 182 -12.72 -24.85 15.11
N GLY A 183 -11.75 -25.75 15.30
CA GLY A 183 -10.42 -25.38 15.78
C GLY A 183 -9.76 -24.29 14.92
N GLN A 184 -10.01 -24.31 13.61
CA GLN A 184 -9.49 -23.31 12.68
C GLN A 184 -10.07 -21.91 12.95
N LEU A 185 -11.37 -21.81 13.29
CA LEU A 185 -11.99 -20.54 13.66
C LEU A 185 -11.29 -19.92 14.88
N PHE A 186 -11.11 -20.70 15.94
CA PHE A 186 -10.46 -20.21 17.16
C PHE A 186 -9.01 -19.81 16.91
N ASP A 187 -8.28 -20.57 16.08
CA ASP A 187 -6.91 -20.24 15.71
C ASP A 187 -6.84 -18.98 14.83
N ILE A 188 -7.81 -18.76 13.94
CA ILE A 188 -7.94 -17.54 13.15
C ILE A 188 -8.18 -16.34 14.07
N ILE A 189 -9.14 -16.43 15.00
CA ILE A 189 -9.44 -15.37 15.96
C ILE A 189 -8.21 -15.08 16.82
N ALA A 190 -7.61 -16.12 17.42
CA ALA A 190 -6.44 -15.98 18.29
C ALA A 190 -5.23 -15.37 17.56
N ARG A 191 -5.00 -15.71 16.29
CA ARG A 191 -3.92 -15.12 15.49
C ARG A 191 -4.21 -13.66 15.11
N ARG A 192 -5.44 -13.36 14.69
CA ARG A 192 -5.83 -12.03 14.20
C ARG A 192 -5.93 -11.00 15.32
N TYR A 193 -6.46 -11.42 16.47
CA TYR A 193 -6.84 -10.53 17.57
C TYR A 193 -6.05 -10.78 18.86
N LYS A 194 -4.89 -11.45 18.74
CA LYS A 194 -3.91 -11.62 19.83
C LYS A 194 -3.59 -10.32 20.58
N GLU A 195 -3.55 -9.21 19.84
CA GLU A 195 -3.37 -7.87 20.36
C GLU A 195 -4.71 -7.13 20.30
N ASN A 196 -5.19 -6.64 21.44
CA ASN A 196 -6.40 -5.83 21.50
C ASN A 196 -6.21 -4.47 20.78
N THR A 197 -7.32 -3.76 20.54
CA THR A 197 -7.36 -2.45 19.88
C THR A 197 -6.37 -1.43 20.48
N ILE A 198 -6.14 -1.48 21.80
CA ILE A 198 -5.18 -0.59 22.49
C ILE A 198 -3.75 -0.89 22.04
N ALA A 199 -3.35 -2.16 22.07
CA ALA A 199 -2.02 -2.59 21.64
C ALA A 199 -1.77 -2.30 20.15
N ARG A 200 -2.77 -2.58 19.30
CA ARG A 200 -2.75 -2.24 17.86
C ARG A 200 -2.56 -0.73 17.63
N SER A 201 -3.31 0.09 18.36
CA SER A 201 -3.20 1.56 18.30
C SER A 201 -1.80 2.03 18.70
N LEU A 202 -1.25 1.49 19.80
CA LEU A 202 0.09 1.84 20.26
C LEU A 202 1.17 1.43 19.25
N SER A 203 1.03 0.26 18.63
CA SER A 203 1.94 -0.20 17.58
C SER A 203 1.92 0.74 16.37
N LEU A 204 0.73 1.08 15.87
CA LEU A 204 0.58 1.97 14.73
C LEU A 204 1.06 3.40 15.04
N GLN A 205 0.82 3.87 16.26
CA GLN A 205 1.33 5.17 16.73
C GLN A 205 2.86 5.20 16.74
N LYS A 206 3.53 4.15 17.24
CA LYS A 206 5.00 4.03 17.19
C LYS A 206 5.52 4.04 15.75
N GLN A 207 4.81 3.39 14.83
CA GLN A 207 5.20 3.38 13.42
C GLN A 207 5.09 4.77 12.79
N LEU A 208 4.01 5.50 13.08
CA LEU A 208 3.78 6.87 12.61
C LEU A 208 4.77 7.87 13.19
N GLN A 209 5.19 7.68 14.45
CA GLN A 209 6.19 8.54 15.11
C GLN A 209 7.57 8.53 14.44
N ARG A 210 7.83 7.60 13.52
CA ARG A 210 9.06 7.60 12.69
C ARG A 210 9.01 8.66 11.58
N TYR A 211 7.83 9.19 11.26
CA TYR A 211 7.66 10.29 10.31
C TYR A 211 7.51 11.60 11.09
N ALA A 212 8.57 12.41 11.12
CA ALA A 212 8.51 13.73 11.72
C ALA A 212 7.64 14.66 10.84
N PRO A 213 6.59 15.31 11.38
CA PRO A 213 5.82 16.29 10.64
C PRO A 213 6.67 17.55 10.41
N VAL A 214 6.80 17.96 9.15
CA VAL A 214 7.58 19.13 8.74
C VAL A 214 6.74 20.01 7.83
N SER A 215 6.70 21.30 8.12
CA SER A 215 6.12 22.29 7.22
C SER A 215 7.17 22.70 6.19
N LEU A 216 6.91 22.47 4.91
CA LEU A 216 7.76 22.94 3.83
C LEU A 216 7.41 24.39 3.51
N SER A 217 8.43 25.23 3.39
CA SER A 217 8.31 26.59 2.86
C SER A 217 9.36 26.82 1.79
N ALA A 218 9.05 27.65 0.80
CA ALA A 218 10.00 28.14 -0.18
C ALA A 218 9.87 29.65 -0.33
N GLU A 219 10.97 30.32 -0.66
CA GLU A 219 10.95 31.74 -0.94
C GLU A 219 10.32 31.98 -2.32
N LEU A 220 9.16 32.64 -2.35
CA LEU A 220 8.45 32.96 -3.59
C LEU A 220 8.84 34.33 -4.17
N THR A 221 9.93 34.93 -3.69
CA THR A 221 10.42 36.21 -4.21
C THR A 221 10.98 35.97 -5.62
N GLY A 222 10.66 36.89 -6.55
CA GLY A 222 11.05 36.74 -7.95
C GLY A 222 10.12 35.89 -8.83
N LEU A 223 9.07 35.27 -8.27
CA LEU A 223 7.96 34.74 -9.08
C LEU A 223 7.04 35.89 -9.54
N THR A 224 6.77 35.94 -10.83
CA THR A 224 5.80 36.88 -11.43
C THR A 224 4.37 36.46 -11.07
N ASP A 225 3.39 37.35 -11.26
CA ASP A 225 1.96 37.00 -11.05
C ASP A 225 1.53 35.84 -11.96
N ALA A 226 2.07 35.79 -13.19
CA ALA A 226 1.83 34.71 -14.12
C ALA A 226 2.42 33.37 -13.64
N ASP A 227 3.61 33.39 -13.02
CA ASP A 227 4.20 32.19 -12.41
C ASP A 227 3.35 31.71 -11.21
N ARG A 228 2.79 32.63 -10.42
CA ARG A 228 1.90 32.26 -9.30
C ARG A 228 0.60 31.62 -9.79
N GLU A 229 0.03 32.12 -10.88
CA GLU A 229 -1.15 31.52 -11.50
C GLU A 229 -0.81 30.14 -12.08
N ALA A 230 0.32 30.02 -12.77
CA ALA A 230 0.83 28.75 -13.29
C ALA A 230 1.02 27.72 -12.16
N LEU A 231 1.63 28.11 -11.05
CA LEU A 231 1.88 27.27 -9.87
C LEU A 231 0.59 26.68 -9.30
N LEU A 232 -0.49 27.48 -9.20
CA LEU A 232 -1.78 26.97 -8.72
C LEU A 232 -2.37 25.89 -9.65
N LEU A 233 -2.20 26.04 -10.97
CA LEU A 233 -2.65 25.05 -11.94
C LEU A 233 -1.78 23.79 -11.90
N LEU A 234 -0.47 23.94 -11.68
CA LEU A 234 0.47 22.83 -11.54
C LEU A 234 0.17 21.99 -10.30
N ILE A 235 -0.11 22.62 -9.16
CA ILE A 235 -0.50 21.89 -7.94
C ILE A 235 -1.79 21.09 -8.18
N LYS A 236 -2.77 21.66 -8.88
CA LYS A 236 -4.00 20.94 -9.24
C LYS A 236 -3.72 19.76 -10.18
N ALA A 237 -2.82 19.91 -11.14
CA ALA A 237 -2.42 18.82 -12.03
C ALA A 237 -1.65 17.72 -11.27
N ALA A 238 -0.73 18.10 -10.39
CA ALA A 238 0.04 17.20 -9.54
C ALA A 238 -0.87 16.39 -8.62
N ALA A 239 -1.89 17.00 -8.02
CA ALA A 239 -2.84 16.31 -7.14
C ALA A 239 -3.55 15.12 -7.82
N ILE A 240 -3.71 15.15 -9.15
CA ILE A 240 -4.30 14.01 -9.90
C ILE A 240 -3.35 12.80 -9.89
N MET A 241 -2.03 13.00 -9.75
CA MET A 241 -1.08 11.88 -9.69
C MET A 241 -1.33 10.98 -8.49
N ASP A 242 -1.86 11.51 -7.38
CA ASP A 242 -2.27 10.70 -6.23
C ASP A 242 -3.39 9.71 -6.58
N GLU A 243 -4.38 10.14 -7.37
CA GLU A 243 -5.49 9.28 -7.80
C GLU A 243 -5.01 8.17 -8.74
N ILE A 244 -4.13 8.52 -9.68
CA ILE A 244 -3.55 7.56 -10.63
C ILE A 244 -2.66 6.56 -9.89
N PHE A 245 -1.76 7.04 -9.02
CA PHE A 245 -0.86 6.19 -8.26
C PHE A 245 -1.64 5.27 -7.31
N CYS A 246 -2.71 5.76 -6.67
CA CYS A 246 -3.59 4.95 -5.82
C CYS A 246 -4.07 3.69 -6.57
N LEU A 247 -4.50 3.84 -7.83
CA LEU A 247 -4.91 2.73 -8.71
C LEU A 247 -3.75 1.84 -9.16
N GLN A 248 -2.55 2.40 -9.36
CA GLN A 248 -1.37 1.64 -9.77
C GLN A 248 -0.86 0.70 -8.67
N VAL A 249 -0.86 1.19 -7.43
CA VAL A 249 -0.42 0.41 -6.25
C VAL A 249 -1.29 -0.81 -6.05
N TRP A 250 -2.62 -0.63 -6.08
CA TRP A 250 -3.53 -1.75 -5.90
C TRP A 250 -4.93 -1.45 -6.38
N TYR A 251 -5.53 -2.46 -7.00
CA TYR A 251 -6.82 -2.32 -7.64
C TYR A 251 -7.94 -1.82 -6.69
N SER A 252 -8.02 -2.35 -5.46
CA SER A 252 -9.08 -1.95 -4.50
C SER A 252 -8.66 -0.77 -3.60
N ASN A 253 -7.52 -0.15 -3.87
CA ASN A 253 -6.99 0.94 -3.06
C ASN A 253 -7.93 2.17 -2.99
N PRO A 254 -8.62 2.58 -4.08
CA PRO A 254 -9.58 3.68 -3.99
C PRO A 254 -10.75 3.38 -3.05
N VAL A 255 -11.28 2.15 -3.09
CA VAL A 255 -12.37 1.72 -2.20
C VAL A 255 -11.90 1.74 -0.74
N LEU A 256 -10.68 1.25 -0.48
CA LEU A 256 -10.09 1.31 0.85
C LEU A 256 -9.86 2.76 1.31
N GLN A 257 -9.36 3.63 0.42
CA GLN A 257 -9.13 5.04 0.71
C GLN A 257 -10.42 5.74 1.15
N ASP A 258 -11.49 5.57 0.37
CA ASP A 258 -12.80 6.15 0.67
C ASP A 258 -13.33 5.63 2.00
N TRP A 259 -13.27 4.31 2.21
CA TRP A 259 -13.69 3.69 3.47
C TRP A 259 -12.91 4.22 4.67
N LEU A 260 -11.57 4.26 4.59
CA LEU A 260 -10.72 4.76 5.69
C LEU A 260 -10.96 6.23 5.98
N LYS A 261 -11.21 7.04 4.93
CA LYS A 261 -11.50 8.47 5.06
C LYS A 261 -12.85 8.70 5.73
N GLU A 262 -13.88 7.95 5.34
CA GLU A 262 -15.23 8.04 5.93
C GLU A 262 -15.25 7.59 7.40
N HIS A 263 -14.41 6.61 7.77
CA HIS A 263 -14.37 6.03 9.11
C HIS A 263 -13.21 6.59 9.98
N ALA A 264 -12.47 7.59 9.49
CA ALA A 264 -11.27 8.09 10.17
C ALA A 264 -11.55 8.61 11.60
N ASP A 265 -12.76 9.10 11.85
CA ASP A 265 -13.16 9.67 13.15
C ASP A 265 -13.98 8.69 14.01
N THR A 266 -14.16 7.44 13.57
CA THR A 266 -14.93 6.42 14.31
C THR A 266 -14.22 5.96 15.59
N SER A 267 -12.90 5.82 15.55
CA SER A 267 -12.10 5.44 16.71
C SER A 267 -10.67 5.99 16.63
N GLN A 268 -9.93 5.93 17.74
CA GLN A 268 -8.50 6.27 17.74
C GLN A 268 -7.69 5.36 16.80
N LEU A 269 -8.05 4.07 16.71
CA LEU A 269 -7.38 3.15 15.82
C LEU A 269 -7.64 3.53 14.35
N ASP A 270 -8.87 3.88 13.99
CA ASP A 270 -9.23 4.24 12.62
C ASP A 270 -8.61 5.56 12.18
N LYS A 271 -8.47 6.53 13.11
CA LYS A 271 -7.69 7.75 12.88
C LYS A 271 -6.23 7.43 12.56
N LEU A 272 -5.60 6.54 13.32
CA LEU A 272 -4.22 6.13 13.09
C LEU A 272 -4.08 5.37 11.77
N LYS A 273 -5.04 4.51 11.42
CA LYS A 273 -5.10 3.80 10.13
C LYS A 273 -5.17 4.79 8.96
N TRP A 274 -6.02 5.81 9.07
CA TRP A 274 -6.13 6.86 8.05
C TRP A 274 -4.82 7.65 7.91
N MET A 275 -4.22 8.10 9.03
CA MET A 275 -2.92 8.78 9.00
C MET A 275 -1.83 7.92 8.37
N TYR A 276 -1.82 6.63 8.68
CA TYR A 276 -0.88 5.67 8.11
C TYR A 276 -1.07 5.55 6.60
N TYR A 277 -2.32 5.39 6.16
CA TYR A 277 -2.66 5.29 4.76
C TYR A 277 -2.26 6.55 3.97
N VAL A 278 -2.51 7.74 4.51
CA VAL A 278 -2.15 9.02 3.85
C VAL A 278 -0.65 9.11 3.58
N ILE A 279 0.20 8.61 4.49
CA ILE A 279 1.67 8.62 4.33
C ILE A 279 2.15 7.54 3.36
N ASN A 280 1.61 6.31 3.47
CA ASN A 280 2.15 5.15 2.76
C ASN A 280 1.37 4.80 1.47
N LYS A 281 0.26 5.50 1.20
CA LYS A 281 -0.63 5.35 0.04
C LYS A 281 -1.14 3.93 -0.19
N SER A 282 -1.05 3.08 0.83
CA SER A 282 -1.39 1.67 0.79
C SER A 282 -1.65 1.13 2.20
N PRO A 283 -2.33 -0.02 2.34
CA PRO A 283 -2.49 -0.71 3.62
C PRO A 283 -1.21 -1.42 4.12
N TRP A 284 -0.15 -1.45 3.31
CA TRP A 284 1.03 -2.27 3.56
C TRP A 284 2.17 -1.48 4.17
N TYR A 285 2.99 -2.20 4.91
CA TYR A 285 4.13 -1.61 5.59
C TYR A 285 5.36 -1.47 4.70
N VAL A 286 5.80 -0.22 4.47
CA VAL A 286 6.87 0.13 3.52
C VAL A 286 8.25 -0.43 3.90
N PHE A 287 8.50 -0.70 5.20
CA PHE A 287 9.83 -1.16 5.65
C PHE A 287 9.96 -2.69 5.80
N PHE A 288 8.86 -3.43 5.74
CA PHE A 288 8.77 -4.90 5.83
C PHE A 288 7.42 -5.30 5.24
N ASN A 289 7.38 -6.20 4.26
CA ASN A 289 6.15 -6.73 3.62
C ASN A 289 5.23 -7.46 4.63
N LEU A 290 4.60 -6.70 5.53
CA LEU A 290 3.62 -7.13 6.51
C LEU A 290 2.28 -6.52 6.12
N VAL A 291 1.32 -7.39 5.86
CA VAL A 291 -0.05 -7.05 5.48
C VAL A 291 -0.83 -6.69 6.73
N PHE A 292 -1.33 -5.45 6.82
CA PHE A 292 -2.13 -4.98 7.96
C PHE A 292 -3.63 -4.94 7.68
N PHE A 293 -4.05 -5.00 6.41
CA PHE A 293 -5.45 -5.05 6.01
C PHE A 293 -5.72 -6.20 5.05
N GLN A 294 -6.81 -6.93 5.29
CA GLN A 294 -7.28 -7.99 4.42
C GLN A 294 -8.43 -7.45 3.58
N VAL A 295 -8.27 -7.38 2.26
CA VAL A 295 -9.30 -6.80 1.38
C VAL A 295 -9.29 -7.47 0.01
N TYR A 296 -10.49 -7.73 -0.52
CA TYR A 296 -10.77 -8.40 -1.77
C TYR A 296 -10.91 -7.43 -2.98
N THR A 297 -10.71 -7.99 -4.18
CA THR A 297 -10.50 -7.36 -5.50
C THR A 297 -11.76 -7.19 -6.36
N MET A 298 -11.89 -6.11 -7.17
CA MET A 298 -12.83 -6.10 -8.34
C MET A 298 -12.71 -4.95 -9.41
N HIS A 299 -11.86 -5.07 -10.47
CA HIS A 299 -11.90 -4.45 -11.85
C HIS A 299 -11.66 -2.93 -12.19
N MET A 300 -10.54 -2.64 -12.89
CA MET A 300 -10.05 -1.31 -13.35
C MET A 300 -10.92 -0.54 -14.36
N ARG A 301 -10.87 0.81 -14.27
CA ARG A 301 -11.20 1.75 -15.36
C ARG A 301 -10.21 2.92 -15.48
N PHE A 302 -10.01 3.29 -16.74
CA PHE A 302 -9.29 4.39 -17.42
C PHE A 302 -8.75 5.60 -16.64
N LEU A 303 -7.59 6.08 -17.11
CA LEU A 303 -6.93 7.36 -16.78
C LEU A 303 -7.88 8.56 -16.98
N PRO A 304 -7.95 9.52 -16.02
CA PRO A 304 -8.80 10.70 -16.12
C PRO A 304 -8.30 11.72 -17.14
N THR A 305 -9.19 12.23 -18.00
CA THR A 305 -8.92 13.24 -19.05
C THR A 305 -8.53 14.65 -18.55
N ASN A 306 -8.36 14.83 -17.23
CA ASN A 306 -8.26 16.15 -16.60
C ASN A 306 -6.82 16.71 -16.53
N VAL A 307 -5.79 15.85 -16.58
CA VAL A 307 -4.37 16.27 -16.50
C VAL A 307 -3.93 17.08 -17.74
N PRO A 308 -4.22 16.66 -18.99
CA PRO A 308 -3.79 17.41 -20.19
C PRO A 308 -4.43 18.80 -20.28
N CYS A 309 -5.69 18.94 -19.85
CA CYS A 309 -6.39 20.22 -19.81
C CYS A 309 -5.74 21.22 -18.83
N ALA A 310 -5.35 20.77 -17.63
CA ALA A 310 -4.68 21.61 -16.63
C ALA A 310 -3.30 22.09 -17.12
N MET A 311 -2.53 21.21 -17.75
CA MET A 311 -1.23 21.52 -18.34
C MET A 311 -1.34 22.55 -19.47
N CYS A 312 -2.31 22.38 -20.38
CA CYS A 312 -2.58 23.34 -21.46
C CYS A 312 -3.04 24.71 -20.94
N MET A 313 -3.81 24.76 -19.84
CA MET A 313 -4.18 26.03 -19.21
C MET A 313 -2.96 26.72 -18.59
N CYS A 314 -2.09 25.97 -17.91
CA CYS A 314 -0.86 26.49 -17.31
C CYS A 314 0.10 27.06 -18.39
N ALA A 315 0.27 26.35 -19.50
CA ALA A 315 1.12 26.78 -20.59
C ALA A 315 0.69 28.10 -21.26
N ARG A 316 -0.59 28.49 -21.15
CA ARG A 316 -1.08 29.78 -21.69
C ARG A 316 -0.55 30.98 -20.93
N VAL A 317 -0.20 30.82 -19.67
CA VAL A 317 0.29 31.90 -18.79
C VAL A 317 1.80 31.87 -18.57
N CYS A 318 2.51 30.83 -19.04
CA CYS A 318 3.94 30.65 -18.81
C CYS A 318 4.86 31.29 -19.87
N VAL A 319 6.12 31.57 -19.47
CA VAL A 319 7.22 32.00 -20.34
C VAL A 319 7.60 30.89 -21.33
N CYS A 320 8.21 31.25 -22.48
CA CYS A 320 8.38 30.39 -23.65
C CYS A 320 8.94 28.96 -23.39
N VAL A 321 9.90 28.80 -22.48
CA VAL A 321 10.55 27.49 -22.22
C VAL A 321 9.67 26.57 -21.36
N LEU A 322 9.17 27.07 -20.23
CA LEU A 322 8.20 26.34 -19.40
C LEU A 322 6.92 26.00 -20.20
N LYS A 323 6.47 26.93 -21.05
CA LYS A 323 5.35 26.71 -21.97
C LYS A 323 5.57 25.55 -22.93
N ARG A 324 6.78 25.43 -23.51
CA ARG A 324 7.13 24.31 -24.40
C ARG A 324 7.02 22.98 -23.65
N PHE A 325 7.64 22.89 -22.47
CA PHE A 325 7.57 21.69 -21.64
C PHE A 325 6.11 21.31 -21.34
N LEU A 326 5.31 22.25 -20.81
CA LEU A 326 3.94 21.98 -20.40
C LEU A 326 3.03 21.53 -21.56
N HIS A 327 3.15 22.14 -22.75
CA HIS A 327 2.43 21.68 -23.94
C HIS A 327 2.88 20.27 -24.35
N SER A 328 4.19 20.05 -24.50
CA SER A 328 4.70 18.74 -24.92
C SER A 328 4.37 17.63 -23.93
N LYS A 329 4.34 17.92 -22.62
CA LYS A 329 3.95 16.95 -21.59
C LYS A 329 2.45 16.69 -21.58
N ALA A 330 1.62 17.69 -21.87
CA ALA A 330 0.18 17.49 -22.08
C ALA A 330 -0.09 16.55 -23.28
N ASP A 331 0.63 16.76 -24.38
CA ASP A 331 0.54 15.90 -25.57
C ASP A 331 1.07 14.48 -25.28
N ALA A 332 2.13 14.35 -24.48
CA ALA A 332 2.68 13.07 -24.05
C ALA A 332 1.67 12.24 -23.23
N PHE A 333 0.91 12.87 -22.33
CA PHE A 333 -0.14 12.17 -21.57
C PHE A 333 -1.24 11.59 -22.46
N LEU A 334 -1.50 12.19 -23.62
CA LEU A 334 -2.53 11.71 -24.56
C LEU A 334 -1.98 10.70 -25.57
N SER A 335 -0.75 10.92 -26.04
CA SER A 335 -0.10 10.08 -27.05
C SER A 335 0.60 8.86 -26.48
N ASN A 336 0.92 8.90 -25.18
CA ASN A 336 1.76 7.94 -24.48
C ASN A 336 3.22 7.88 -25.01
N ASP A 337 3.68 8.92 -25.71
CA ASP A 337 5.07 9.10 -26.11
C ASP A 337 5.68 10.29 -25.36
N TYR A 338 6.61 10.01 -24.45
CA TYR A 338 7.21 11.01 -23.56
C TYR A 338 8.51 11.60 -24.09
N TYR A 339 9.05 11.10 -25.21
CA TYR A 339 10.40 11.42 -25.70
C TYR A 339 10.66 12.92 -25.82
N ASP A 340 9.83 13.64 -26.58
CA ASP A 340 10.01 15.08 -26.81
C ASP A 340 9.77 15.90 -25.53
N SER A 341 8.85 15.43 -24.67
CA SER A 341 8.50 16.12 -23.43
C SER A 341 9.59 16.01 -22.36
N ASP A 342 10.30 14.89 -22.32
CA ASP A 342 11.42 14.68 -21.40
C ASP A 342 12.66 15.46 -21.84
N ILE A 343 12.90 15.59 -23.14
CA ILE A 343 13.92 16.50 -23.66
C ILE A 343 13.58 17.95 -23.27
N ALA A 344 12.31 18.36 -23.44
CA ALA A 344 11.88 19.71 -23.05
C ALA A 344 12.01 19.94 -21.53
N TRP A 345 11.82 18.90 -20.70
CA TRP A 345 12.04 18.95 -19.26
C TRP A 345 13.53 19.09 -18.90
N MET A 346 14.42 18.36 -19.59
CA MET A 346 15.86 18.48 -19.37
C MET A 346 16.37 19.88 -19.71
N GLU A 347 15.82 20.50 -20.76
CA GLU A 347 16.14 21.86 -21.23
C GLU A 347 15.44 22.97 -20.43
N LEU A 348 14.71 22.63 -19.35
CA LEU A 348 13.95 23.59 -18.57
C LEU A 348 14.86 24.62 -17.90
N ASP A 349 14.69 25.89 -18.28
CA ASP A 349 15.31 27.05 -17.64
C ASP A 349 14.22 28.03 -17.18
N SER A 350 13.68 27.79 -15.99
CA SER A 350 12.65 28.63 -15.37
C SER A 350 12.79 28.68 -13.86
N LYS A 351 12.15 29.68 -13.24
CA LYS A 351 12.07 29.81 -11.77
C LYS A 351 11.24 28.72 -11.12
N LEU A 352 10.16 28.29 -11.78
CA LEU A 352 9.42 27.10 -11.40
C LEU A 352 10.09 25.87 -11.99
N ASP A 353 10.30 24.85 -11.16
CA ASP A 353 10.72 23.52 -11.60
C ASP A 353 9.54 22.56 -11.44
N VAL A 354 9.30 21.79 -12.50
CA VAL A 354 8.11 20.93 -12.62
C VAL A 354 8.56 19.59 -13.16
N THR A 355 8.47 18.57 -12.31
CA THR A 355 8.59 17.16 -12.72
C THR A 355 7.21 16.54 -12.53
N ILE A 356 6.65 15.95 -13.59
CA ILE A 356 5.33 15.31 -13.54
C ILE A 356 5.23 14.28 -14.65
N GLY A 357 4.79 13.07 -14.33
CA GLY A 357 4.66 11.97 -15.29
C GLY A 357 4.98 10.59 -14.71
N PRO A 358 5.00 9.56 -15.55
CA PRO A 358 5.41 8.22 -15.16
C PRO A 358 6.93 8.05 -15.28
N TYR A 359 7.62 7.72 -14.19
CA TYR A 359 9.09 7.63 -14.19
C TYR A 359 9.64 6.36 -13.55
N GLU A 360 9.37 6.15 -12.26
CA GLU A 360 10.02 5.10 -11.48
C GLU A 360 9.32 3.75 -11.59
N THR A 361 10.08 2.65 -11.48
CA THR A 361 9.54 1.29 -11.71
C THR A 361 9.54 0.41 -10.46
N TYR A 362 9.87 0.98 -9.29
CA TYR A 362 10.06 0.23 -8.04
C TYR A 362 8.80 -0.50 -7.57
N GLU A 363 7.61 0.01 -7.90
CA GLU A 363 6.34 -0.61 -7.50
C GLU A 363 6.01 -1.87 -8.31
N ASP A 364 6.59 -2.02 -9.51
CA ASP A 364 6.51 -3.27 -10.27
C ASP A 364 7.51 -4.29 -9.70
N ALA A 365 7.16 -4.85 -8.54
CA ALA A 365 7.97 -5.86 -7.87
C ALA A 365 8.09 -7.19 -8.64
N LEU A 366 7.36 -7.36 -9.75
CA LEU A 366 7.41 -8.58 -10.57
C LEU A 366 8.52 -8.50 -11.61
N PHE A 367 8.57 -7.40 -12.37
CA PHE A 367 9.53 -7.26 -13.48
C PHE A 367 10.32 -5.96 -13.46
N GLY A 368 9.90 -4.94 -12.70
CA GLY A 368 10.50 -3.61 -12.71
C GLY A 368 10.33 -2.88 -14.05
N TYR A 369 9.23 -3.11 -14.76
CA TYR A 369 8.98 -2.55 -16.10
C TYR A 369 7.96 -1.42 -16.10
N LYS A 370 6.99 -1.44 -15.18
CA LYS A 370 5.88 -0.48 -15.20
C LYS A 370 6.22 0.75 -14.38
N ALA A 371 6.19 1.90 -15.05
CA ALA A 371 6.44 3.18 -14.40
C ALA A 371 5.22 3.65 -13.59
N THR A 372 5.47 4.26 -12.43
CA THR A 372 4.48 4.89 -11.55
C THR A 372 4.41 6.39 -11.79
N PHE A 373 3.22 6.96 -11.66
CA PHE A 373 3.01 8.39 -11.81
C PHE A 373 3.41 9.14 -10.53
N GLU A 374 4.15 10.22 -10.72
CA GLU A 374 4.60 11.11 -9.65
C GLU A 374 4.66 12.57 -10.12
N ALA A 375 4.73 13.48 -9.15
CA ALA A 375 4.98 14.89 -9.38
C ALA A 375 5.81 15.53 -8.28
N PHE A 376 6.72 16.42 -8.67
CA PHE A 376 7.48 17.33 -7.81
C PHE A 376 7.40 18.74 -8.39
N ILE A 377 6.83 19.66 -7.62
CA ILE A 377 6.67 21.06 -7.97
C ILE A 377 7.47 21.89 -6.98
N GLY A 378 8.39 22.73 -7.48
CA GLY A 378 9.23 23.55 -6.62
C GLY A 378 9.72 24.84 -7.28
N VAL A 379 10.49 25.61 -6.52
CA VAL A 379 11.15 26.84 -6.97
C VAL A 379 12.64 26.59 -7.05
N ARG A 380 13.26 26.95 -8.17
CA ARG A 380 14.70 26.79 -8.38
C ARG A 380 15.51 27.77 -7.53
N ASP A 381 16.44 27.22 -6.75
CA ASP A 381 17.48 27.98 -6.06
C ASP A 381 18.64 28.19 -7.04
N ASP A 382 18.68 29.35 -7.70
CA ASP A 382 19.72 29.69 -8.68
C ASP A 382 21.12 29.74 -8.05
N LYS A 383 21.23 30.12 -6.76
CA LYS A 383 22.52 30.23 -6.09
C LYS A 383 23.10 28.84 -5.85
N ALA A 384 22.30 27.94 -5.26
CA ALA A 384 22.71 26.56 -5.04
C ALA A 384 22.97 25.86 -6.39
N THR A 385 22.06 26.00 -7.37
CA THR A 385 22.23 25.45 -8.72
C THR A 385 23.54 25.89 -9.38
N ALA A 386 23.90 27.19 -9.29
CA ALA A 386 25.15 27.69 -9.83
C ALA A 386 26.39 27.16 -9.10
N GLN A 387 26.32 26.97 -7.78
CA GLN A 387 27.40 26.32 -7.02
C GLN A 387 27.60 24.87 -7.46
N LEU A 388 26.54 24.17 -7.86
CA LEU A 388 26.62 22.76 -8.25
C LEU A 388 27.23 22.57 -9.64
N LYS A 389 27.02 23.55 -10.53
CA LYS A 389 27.65 23.57 -11.85
C LYS A 389 29.18 23.43 -11.77
N LEU A 390 29.80 23.90 -10.69
CA LEU A 390 31.24 23.72 -10.44
C LEU A 390 31.64 22.23 -10.41
N PHE A 391 30.85 21.37 -9.78
CA PHE A 391 31.15 19.93 -9.70
C PHE A 391 31.00 19.26 -11.06
N GLY A 392 29.90 19.55 -11.76
CA GLY A 392 29.66 19.08 -13.12
C GLY A 392 30.78 19.47 -14.09
N ASP A 393 31.18 20.75 -14.07
CA ASP A 393 32.26 21.30 -14.91
C ASP A 393 33.64 20.65 -14.61
N ASN A 394 33.81 20.01 -13.45
CA ASN A 394 35.07 19.34 -13.05
C ASN A 394 35.03 17.81 -13.16
N LEU A 395 33.93 17.17 -13.59
CA LEU A 395 33.82 15.71 -13.63
C LEU A 395 34.93 15.03 -14.44
N GLN A 396 35.26 15.57 -15.62
CA GLN A 396 36.33 15.02 -16.45
C GLN A 396 37.71 15.09 -15.75
N VAL A 397 37.95 16.16 -14.97
CA VAL A 397 39.17 16.29 -14.18
C VAL A 397 39.17 15.27 -13.04
N LEU A 398 38.03 15.09 -12.38
CA LEU A 398 37.87 14.09 -11.32
C LEU A 398 38.16 12.68 -11.85
N GLU A 399 37.54 12.28 -12.96
CA GLU A 399 37.77 10.98 -13.64
C GLU A 399 39.25 10.73 -13.91
N GLN A 400 39.93 11.71 -14.52
CA GLN A 400 41.35 11.59 -14.87
C GLN A 400 42.25 11.42 -13.64
N ASN A 401 41.85 11.95 -12.48
CA ASN A 401 42.60 11.92 -11.24
C ASN A 401 42.14 10.83 -10.26
N LEU A 402 41.12 10.03 -10.62
CA LEU A 402 40.67 8.93 -9.78
C LEU A 402 41.87 8.02 -9.42
N PRO A 403 41.94 7.53 -8.17
CA PRO A 403 43.05 6.72 -7.66
C PRO A 403 42.97 5.27 -8.16
N LEU A 404 42.92 5.12 -9.49
CA LEU A 404 42.82 3.85 -10.21
C LEU A 404 43.68 3.88 -11.46
N ASP A 405 44.07 2.69 -11.93
CA ASP A 405 44.88 2.55 -13.13
C ASP A 405 44.15 3.13 -14.34
N ASN A 406 44.88 3.81 -15.24
CA ASN A 406 44.29 4.51 -16.38
C ASN A 406 43.48 3.60 -17.32
N VAL A 407 43.70 2.29 -17.29
CA VAL A 407 42.93 1.30 -18.07
C VAL A 407 41.46 1.19 -17.62
N TYR A 408 41.17 1.53 -16.37
CA TYR A 408 39.83 1.48 -15.79
C TYR A 408 39.10 2.82 -15.84
N LYS A 409 39.78 3.90 -16.23
CA LYS A 409 39.17 5.24 -16.36
C LYS A 409 38.30 5.32 -17.60
N SER A 410 37.14 5.95 -17.45
CA SER A 410 36.27 6.37 -18.54
C SER A 410 36.96 7.48 -19.34
N LYS A 411 36.85 7.41 -20.67
CA LYS A 411 37.48 8.40 -21.57
C LYS A 411 36.71 9.70 -21.62
N ASP A 412 35.40 9.60 -21.75
CA ASP A 412 34.48 10.72 -21.85
C ASP A 412 33.49 10.62 -20.70
N VAL A 413 33.38 11.69 -19.92
CA VAL A 413 32.39 11.83 -18.85
C VAL A 413 31.44 12.95 -19.20
N ILE A 414 30.15 12.67 -19.11
CA ILE A 414 29.09 13.63 -19.35
C ILE A 414 28.48 13.99 -18.00
N SER A 415 28.49 15.27 -17.65
CA SER A 415 27.75 15.75 -16.49
C SER A 415 26.27 15.85 -16.84
N ALA A 416 25.42 15.23 -16.03
CA ALA A 416 24.01 15.58 -15.99
C ALA A 416 23.88 17.06 -15.56
N PRO A 417 22.99 17.87 -16.17
CA PRO A 417 22.60 19.15 -15.62
C PRO A 417 22.00 18.94 -14.23
N ILE A 418 22.37 19.77 -13.27
CA ILE A 418 21.89 19.68 -11.90
C ILE A 418 21.04 20.90 -11.60
N ARG A 419 19.84 20.70 -11.05
CA ARG A 419 18.96 21.77 -10.56
C ARG A 419 18.69 21.56 -9.08
N VAL A 420 18.86 22.62 -8.28
CA VAL A 420 18.48 22.62 -6.87
C VAL A 420 17.18 23.35 -6.72
N ILE A 421 16.22 22.74 -6.04
CA ILE A 421 14.90 23.32 -5.85
C ILE A 421 14.48 23.24 -4.38
N ASP A 422 13.67 24.21 -3.98
CA ASP A 422 12.85 24.11 -2.78
C ASP A 422 11.49 23.53 -3.17
N LEU A 423 11.19 22.34 -2.65
CA LEU A 423 9.95 21.63 -2.94
C LEU A 423 8.76 22.36 -2.30
N LEU A 424 7.72 22.61 -3.09
CA LEU A 424 6.45 23.19 -2.63
C LEU A 424 5.35 22.14 -2.51
N TYR A 425 5.30 21.20 -3.44
CA TYR A 425 4.26 20.18 -3.49
C TYR A 425 4.76 18.93 -4.22
N ASN A 426 4.37 17.76 -3.74
CA ASN A 426 4.61 16.49 -4.39
C ASN A 426 3.38 15.58 -4.28
N ALA A 427 3.25 14.63 -5.21
CA ALA A 427 2.10 13.72 -5.30
C ALA A 427 2.44 12.45 -6.10
N GLY A 428 1.62 11.42 -6.00
CA GLY A 428 1.83 10.14 -6.68
C GLY A 428 2.78 9.23 -5.92
N ASP A 429 3.81 8.71 -6.58
CA ASP A 429 4.83 7.82 -5.99
C ASP A 429 5.81 8.53 -5.03
N VAL A 430 5.25 9.09 -3.96
CA VAL A 430 5.97 9.85 -2.93
C VAL A 430 5.70 9.28 -1.53
N LYS A 431 5.37 7.98 -1.48
CA LYS A 431 4.97 7.27 -0.26
C LYS A 431 6.15 7.05 0.69
N GLY A 432 5.87 7.10 1.99
CA GLY A 432 6.86 6.78 3.02
C GLY A 432 8.05 7.77 3.06
N PRO A 433 9.31 7.30 3.10
CA PRO A 433 10.47 8.18 3.15
C PRO A 433 10.51 9.14 1.97
N GLN A 434 10.63 10.44 2.25
CA GLN A 434 10.64 11.44 1.19
C GLN A 434 11.95 11.41 0.38
N THR A 435 11.83 11.53 -0.94
CA THR A 435 12.95 11.68 -1.89
C THR A 435 13.81 12.90 -1.55
N VAL A 436 15.13 12.81 -1.72
CA VAL A 436 16.08 13.93 -1.51
C VAL A 436 16.64 14.47 -2.81
N ALA A 437 16.79 13.59 -3.79
CA ALA A 437 17.20 13.90 -5.15
C ALA A 437 16.64 12.82 -6.07
N PHE A 438 16.53 13.13 -7.36
CA PHE A 438 16.17 12.19 -8.40
C PHE A 438 16.89 12.53 -9.71
N ASN A 439 17.12 11.53 -10.54
CA ASN A 439 17.83 11.64 -11.81
C ASN A 439 16.98 11.05 -12.93
N LEU A 440 16.55 11.89 -13.88
CA LEU A 440 15.56 11.55 -14.90
C LEU A 440 16.00 12.05 -16.28
N PRO A 441 15.42 11.55 -17.39
CA PRO A 441 14.45 10.45 -17.46
C PRO A 441 15.13 9.08 -17.34
N ASN A 442 14.33 8.05 -17.03
CA ASN A 442 14.76 6.65 -17.00
C ASN A 442 14.79 5.98 -18.40
N ASP A 443 14.24 6.62 -19.43
CA ASP A 443 14.19 6.07 -20.79
C ASP A 443 15.58 6.02 -21.43
N GLU A 444 16.10 4.80 -21.59
CA GLU A 444 17.43 4.50 -22.12
C GLU A 444 17.69 5.11 -23.51
N ARG A 445 16.65 5.35 -24.31
CA ARG A 445 16.77 6.03 -25.62
C ARG A 445 17.21 7.47 -25.43
N ILE A 446 16.58 8.18 -24.49
CA ILE A 446 16.88 9.59 -24.20
C ILE A 446 18.20 9.68 -23.46
N VAL A 447 18.44 8.79 -22.49
CA VAL A 447 19.72 8.72 -21.76
C VAL A 447 20.90 8.58 -22.72
N LYS A 448 20.76 7.75 -23.74
CA LYS A 448 21.80 7.55 -24.76
C LYS A 448 22.01 8.79 -25.65
N ASP A 449 20.91 9.46 -26.04
CA ASP A 449 20.96 10.53 -27.04
C ASP A 449 21.24 11.91 -26.43
N ARG A 450 20.82 12.14 -25.18
CA ARG A 450 20.82 13.44 -24.49
C ARG A 450 21.36 13.41 -23.07
N GLY A 451 21.52 12.24 -22.47
CA GLY A 451 21.89 12.09 -21.06
C GLY A 451 20.67 12.20 -20.13
N THR A 452 20.92 12.53 -18.87
CA THR A 452 19.90 12.76 -17.84
C THR A 452 20.07 14.13 -17.21
N SER A 453 19.09 14.57 -16.41
CA SER A 453 19.19 15.72 -15.51
C SER A 453 18.85 15.30 -14.08
N MET A 454 19.58 15.87 -13.14
CA MET A 454 19.39 15.65 -11.71
C MET A 454 18.67 16.83 -11.07
N VAL A 455 17.72 16.54 -10.18
CA VAL A 455 17.04 17.52 -9.35
C VAL A 455 17.26 17.19 -7.88
N MET A 456 17.67 18.19 -7.10
CA MET A 456 17.91 18.06 -5.66
C MET A 456 16.91 18.88 -4.86
N LEU A 457 16.31 18.25 -3.84
CA LEU A 457 15.28 18.84 -2.98
C LEU A 457 15.95 19.38 -1.71
N LYS A 458 16.31 20.67 -1.73
CA LYS A 458 17.11 21.31 -0.68
C LYS A 458 16.36 21.37 0.65
N ASN A 459 15.16 21.94 0.68
CA ASN A 459 14.36 22.05 1.90
C ASN A 459 13.96 20.68 2.50
N ILE A 460 13.85 19.62 1.69
CA ILE A 460 13.70 18.23 2.20
C ILE A 460 15.00 17.74 2.85
N SER A 461 16.14 18.03 2.23
CA SER A 461 17.45 17.70 2.79
C SER A 461 17.70 18.44 4.11
N GLU A 462 17.32 19.71 4.21
CA GLU A 462 17.37 20.51 5.46
C GLU A 462 16.51 19.88 6.56
N ALA A 463 15.30 19.44 6.20
CA ALA A 463 14.39 18.76 7.12
C ALA A 463 15.00 17.43 7.63
N LYS A 464 15.54 16.60 6.74
CA LYS A 464 16.20 15.34 7.12
C LYS A 464 17.46 15.59 7.96
N PHE A 465 18.26 16.58 7.62
CA PHE A 465 19.42 16.95 8.43
C PHE A 465 18.98 17.30 9.86
N LYS A 466 18.02 18.22 10.01
CA LYS A 466 17.56 18.71 11.30
C LYS A 466 16.86 17.65 12.15
N HIS A 467 15.99 16.84 11.54
CA HIS A 467 15.10 15.92 12.27
C HIS A 467 15.64 14.49 12.35
N ILE A 468 16.64 14.12 11.55
CA ILE A 468 17.19 12.76 11.49
C ILE A 468 18.70 12.79 11.74
N LEU A 469 19.48 13.45 10.89
CA LEU A 469 20.94 13.39 10.98
C LEU A 469 21.48 14.02 12.27
N GLN A 470 20.99 15.20 12.65
CA GLN A 470 21.45 15.90 13.85
C GLN A 470 21.15 15.10 15.13
N PRO A 471 19.93 14.58 15.37
CA PRO A 471 19.69 13.70 16.51
C PRO A 471 20.54 12.43 16.53
N ILE A 472 20.83 11.85 15.35
CA ILE A 472 21.74 10.69 15.25
C ILE A 472 23.16 11.10 15.63
N ALA A 473 23.65 12.24 15.13
CA ALA A 473 24.96 12.77 15.46
C ALA A 473 25.10 13.08 16.96
N ASP A 474 24.09 13.70 17.56
CA ASP A 474 24.06 14.00 18.99
C ASP A 474 24.18 12.74 19.86
N ALA A 475 23.65 11.61 19.38
CA ALA A 475 23.71 10.32 20.06
C ALA A 475 25.00 9.52 19.77
N CYS A 476 25.59 9.66 18.57
CA CYS A 476 26.65 8.76 18.09
C CYS A 476 28.05 9.40 18.08
N ILE A 477 28.15 10.73 18.08
CA ILE A 477 29.41 11.49 17.92
C ILE A 477 29.76 12.19 19.24
N THR A 478 31.06 12.28 19.55
CA THR A 478 31.50 12.95 20.79
C THR A 478 31.22 14.45 20.75
N LYS A 479 31.06 15.07 21.92
CA LYS A 479 30.72 16.50 22.03
C LYS A 479 31.71 17.41 21.32
N GLU A 480 32.99 17.04 21.28
CA GLU A 480 34.05 17.81 20.63
C GLU A 480 33.94 17.82 19.10
N GLN A 481 33.24 16.84 18.52
CA GLN A 481 33.07 16.71 17.07
C GLN A 481 31.68 17.18 16.60
N GLN A 482 30.73 17.41 17.52
CA GLN A 482 29.37 17.85 17.18
C GLN A 482 29.36 19.20 16.44
N GLU A 483 30.31 20.10 16.72
CA GLU A 483 30.44 21.38 15.99
C GLU A 483 30.87 21.23 14.52
N LEU A 484 31.36 20.05 14.13
CA LEU A 484 31.74 19.72 12.74
C LEU A 484 30.57 19.16 11.93
N VAL A 485 29.41 18.97 12.54
CA VAL A 485 28.20 18.47 11.87
C VAL A 485 27.38 19.67 11.43
N ASP A 486 27.39 19.94 10.13
CA ASP A 486 26.69 21.06 9.54
C ASP A 486 25.94 20.66 8.25
N PHE A 487 24.90 21.42 7.93
CA PHE A 487 24.03 21.13 6.79
C PHE A 487 24.77 21.26 5.45
N GLU A 488 25.66 22.23 5.30
CA GLU A 488 26.37 22.46 4.04
C GLU A 488 27.27 21.27 3.71
N SER A 489 27.96 20.70 4.70
CA SER A 489 28.76 19.49 4.52
C SER A 489 27.90 18.28 4.11
N PHE A 490 26.74 18.06 4.76
CA PHE A 490 25.80 17.00 4.41
C PHE A 490 25.25 17.15 2.99
N PHE A 491 24.80 18.36 2.65
CA PHE A 491 24.21 18.66 1.35
C PHE A 491 25.25 18.57 0.24
N THR A 492 26.44 19.15 0.43
CA THR A 492 27.54 19.12 -0.54
C THR A 492 28.06 17.70 -0.76
N HIS A 493 28.11 16.86 0.28
CA HIS A 493 28.44 15.44 0.11
C HIS A 493 27.38 14.70 -0.71
N THR A 494 26.09 14.91 -0.44
CA THR A 494 25.00 14.34 -1.25
C THR A 494 25.14 14.73 -2.72
N ILE A 495 25.42 16.00 -3.01
CA ILE A 495 25.68 16.47 -4.39
C ILE A 495 26.85 15.70 -5.01
N CYS A 496 27.95 15.57 -4.28
CA CYS A 496 29.15 14.91 -4.77
C CYS A 496 28.92 13.43 -4.99
N HIS A 497 28.18 12.76 -4.09
CA HIS A 497 27.75 11.38 -4.24
C HIS A 497 27.06 11.20 -5.60
N GLU A 498 26.05 12.01 -5.89
CA GLU A 498 25.30 11.89 -7.14
C GLU A 498 26.15 12.18 -8.39
N CYS A 499 26.99 13.21 -8.33
CA CYS A 499 27.97 13.47 -9.39
C CYS A 499 28.93 12.28 -9.59
N CYS A 500 29.27 11.58 -8.51
CA CYS A 500 30.21 10.47 -8.52
C CYS A 500 29.62 9.17 -9.07
N HIS A 501 28.29 9.05 -9.19
CA HIS A 501 27.69 8.00 -10.00
C HIS A 501 28.21 8.08 -11.44
N GLY A 502 28.32 9.28 -12.02
CA GLY A 502 28.74 9.47 -13.42
C GLY A 502 30.22 9.20 -13.74
N ILE A 503 31.06 8.87 -12.75
CA ILE A 503 32.49 8.61 -12.93
C ILE A 503 32.89 7.21 -12.47
N GLY A 504 34.07 6.78 -12.92
CA GLY A 504 34.58 5.42 -12.75
C GLY A 504 34.06 4.43 -13.79
N PRO A 505 34.34 3.13 -13.58
CA PRO A 505 34.01 2.09 -14.56
C PRO A 505 32.51 1.88 -14.69
N HIS A 506 31.98 1.96 -15.92
CA HIS A 506 30.59 1.65 -16.25
C HIS A 506 30.51 0.59 -17.34
N SER A 507 31.00 0.94 -18.53
CA SER A 507 31.19 0.02 -19.65
C SER A 507 32.56 -0.62 -19.54
N ILE A 508 32.59 -1.95 -19.54
CA ILE A 508 33.82 -2.73 -19.35
C ILE A 508 34.04 -3.70 -20.50
N THR A 509 35.29 -4.14 -20.66
CA THR A 509 35.65 -5.21 -21.58
C THR A 509 36.18 -6.36 -20.75
N LEU A 510 35.52 -7.52 -20.86
CA LEU A 510 35.91 -8.73 -20.14
C LEU A 510 37.21 -9.31 -20.71
N PRO A 511 37.92 -10.18 -19.97
CA PRO A 511 39.17 -10.80 -20.45
C PRO A 511 39.05 -11.53 -21.79
N ASN A 512 37.85 -12.00 -22.13
CA ASN A 512 37.55 -12.66 -23.42
C ASN A 512 37.25 -11.67 -24.57
N GLY A 513 37.41 -10.36 -24.35
CA GLY A 513 37.14 -9.31 -25.33
C GLY A 513 35.66 -8.89 -25.44
N ARG A 514 34.74 -9.56 -24.73
CA ARG A 514 33.31 -9.23 -24.75
C ARG A 514 33.06 -7.89 -24.06
N LYS A 515 32.27 -7.02 -24.69
CA LYS A 515 31.76 -5.79 -24.07
C LYS A 515 30.63 -6.14 -23.09
N SER A 516 30.67 -5.56 -21.90
CA SER A 516 29.63 -5.69 -20.88
C SER A 516 29.57 -4.41 -20.03
N THR A 517 28.78 -4.41 -18.96
CA THR A 517 28.72 -3.32 -17.98
C THR A 517 29.00 -3.85 -16.58
N VAL A 518 29.47 -2.97 -15.69
CA VAL A 518 29.68 -3.31 -14.27
C VAL A 518 28.40 -3.85 -13.65
N ARG A 519 27.24 -3.24 -13.96
CA ARG A 519 25.92 -3.73 -13.54
C ARG A 519 25.61 -5.16 -13.95
N LEU A 520 25.84 -5.50 -15.22
CA LEU A 520 25.53 -6.84 -15.73
C LEU A 520 26.42 -7.93 -15.12
N GLU A 521 27.68 -7.60 -14.81
CA GLU A 521 28.63 -8.57 -14.26
C GLU A 521 28.55 -8.68 -12.73
N LEU A 522 28.13 -7.61 -12.02
CA LEU A 522 27.94 -7.63 -10.56
C LEU A 522 26.55 -8.07 -10.11
N GLN A 523 25.55 -8.03 -10.99
CA GLN A 523 24.19 -8.54 -10.73
C GLN A 523 23.62 -7.99 -9.40
N GLU A 524 23.19 -8.84 -8.47
CA GLU A 524 22.60 -8.46 -7.18
C GLU A 524 23.55 -7.67 -6.27
N LEU A 525 24.87 -7.75 -6.49
CA LEU A 525 25.87 -7.01 -5.73
C LEU A 525 26.09 -5.59 -6.26
N HIS A 526 25.59 -5.29 -7.46
CA HIS A 526 25.85 -4.00 -8.12
C HIS A 526 25.40 -2.82 -7.27
N SER A 527 24.12 -2.79 -6.85
CA SER A 527 23.55 -1.60 -6.22
C SER A 527 24.30 -1.20 -4.95
N ALA A 528 24.54 -2.14 -4.04
CA ALA A 528 25.26 -1.85 -2.80
C ALA A 528 26.71 -1.36 -3.06
N LEU A 529 27.39 -1.90 -4.08
CA LEU A 529 28.74 -1.48 -4.43
C LEU A 529 28.79 -0.12 -5.15
N GLU A 530 27.79 0.17 -5.97
CA GLU A 530 27.68 1.45 -6.69
C GLU A 530 27.37 2.61 -5.73
N GLU A 531 26.47 2.40 -4.76
CA GLU A 531 26.20 3.37 -3.69
C GLU A 531 27.46 3.61 -2.82
N ALA A 532 28.14 2.53 -2.41
CA ALA A 532 29.38 2.63 -1.65
C ALA A 532 30.48 3.37 -2.44
N LYS A 533 30.56 3.15 -3.76
CA LYS A 533 31.46 3.88 -4.66
C LYS A 533 31.10 5.37 -4.67
N ALA A 534 29.84 5.72 -4.93
CA ALA A 534 29.39 7.09 -4.99
C ALA A 534 29.69 7.85 -3.68
N ASP A 535 29.44 7.24 -2.52
CA ASP A 535 29.73 7.82 -1.22
C ASP A 535 31.23 8.09 -1.01
N ILE A 536 32.08 7.07 -1.20
CA ILE A 536 33.51 7.18 -0.89
C ILE A 536 34.26 8.04 -1.93
N VAL A 537 33.87 7.94 -3.20
CA VAL A 537 34.42 8.77 -4.27
C VAL A 537 33.93 10.21 -4.11
N GLY A 538 32.71 10.44 -3.62
CA GLY A 538 32.20 11.76 -3.26
C GLY A 538 33.08 12.45 -2.20
N LEU A 539 33.45 11.73 -1.14
CA LEU A 539 34.38 12.24 -0.12
C LEU A 539 35.79 12.51 -0.71
N TRP A 540 36.27 11.64 -1.58
CA TRP A 540 37.54 11.85 -2.28
C TRP A 540 37.49 13.09 -3.18
N ALA A 541 36.41 13.29 -3.94
CA ALA A 541 36.22 14.40 -4.86
C ALA A 541 36.16 15.73 -4.10
N LEU A 542 35.41 15.78 -3.00
CA LEU A 542 35.39 16.93 -2.09
C LEU A 542 36.80 17.29 -1.63
N LYS A 543 37.56 16.31 -1.13
CA LYS A 543 38.93 16.52 -0.70
C LYS A 543 39.80 17.02 -1.85
N PHE A 544 39.70 16.42 -3.04
CA PHE A 544 40.48 16.81 -4.21
C PHE A 544 40.21 18.26 -4.63
N LEU A 545 38.94 18.65 -4.73
CA LEU A 545 38.54 20.00 -5.13
C LEU A 545 38.96 21.07 -4.12
N ILE A 546 38.85 20.79 -2.81
CA ILE A 546 39.34 21.70 -1.76
C ILE A 546 40.84 21.97 -1.90
N HIS A 547 41.65 20.94 -2.17
CA HIS A 547 43.10 21.10 -2.34
C HIS A 547 43.45 21.85 -3.64
N LYS A 548 42.73 21.58 -4.73
CA LYS A 548 42.93 22.25 -6.03
C LYS A 548 42.61 23.76 -5.93
N VAL A 549 41.53 24.13 -5.25
CA VAL A 549 41.16 25.55 -5.05
C VAL A 549 42.18 26.28 -4.17
N ARG A 550 42.66 25.64 -3.09
CA ARG A 550 43.73 26.23 -2.25
C ARG A 550 45.05 26.38 -3.02
N GLY A 551 45.38 25.45 -3.91
CA GLY A 551 46.56 25.55 -4.77
C GLY A 551 46.55 26.77 -5.70
N HIS A 552 45.39 27.25 -6.14
CA HIS A 552 45.24 28.43 -6.99
C HIS A 552 45.22 29.78 -6.25
N ILE A 553 44.97 29.80 -4.94
CA ILE A 553 44.98 31.03 -4.12
C ILE A 553 46.40 31.34 -3.61
N PHE A 554 47.28 30.33 -3.55
CA PHE A 554 48.67 30.45 -3.12
C PHE A 554 49.69 30.32 -4.27
N SER A 555 49.24 30.21 -5.53
CA SER A 555 50.04 30.34 -6.75
C SER A 555 49.75 31.66 -7.43
#